data_AF-A0A839FQC8-F1
#
_entry.id   AF-A0A839FQC8-F1
#
_cell.length_a   1.000
_cell.length_b   1.000
_cell.length_c   1.000
_cell.angle_alpha   90.00
_cell.angle_beta   90.00
_cell.angle_gamma   90.00
#
_symmetry.space_group_name_H-M   'P 1'
#
loop_
_entity.id
_entity.type
_entity.pdbx_description
1 polymer ?
#
loop_
_entity_poly.entity_id
_entity_poly.type
_entity_poly.pdbx_seq_one_letter_code
_entity_poly.pdbx_strand_id
1 'polypeptide(L)'
;MKTNAPLFFAFDSSGPDAKACLDDVYEVFSPYRPARGFCRQCFTVEQEEQICGQSNIRRADYASFSPIYLEHPNCSGSVATFRYWLPRALECAIFDRCLSPSLPDQIARLGLLSWPQHEQEALRNLFRHAAVNWFVTGKTAPLGQYWPDIGNDGSQDIWTAEILLLALIYLRVDPSSLANHMLATNTVWSTLGLVAAISPLCNLDDIYPVLENAEDTTAMHAVLKGLYRYTQARFHHIITYEVLMLRWEAHLARGDEKLASYLLEVMDRYEPPQMVDQTDDETFLADLTKIISG
;
A
#
# COMPACT_ATOMS: atom_id res chain seq x y z
N MET A 1 24.64 -18.82 -0.01
CA MET A 1 23.43 -19.42 -0.60
C MET A 1 22.44 -18.28 -0.81
N LYS A 2 22.04 -17.97 -2.06
CA LYS A 2 20.88 -17.10 -2.28
C LYS A 2 19.66 -17.93 -1.85
N THR A 3 19.11 -17.67 -0.67
CA THR A 3 17.78 -18.16 -0.31
C THR A 3 16.82 -17.52 -1.31
N ASN A 4 16.20 -18.32 -2.18
CA ASN A 4 15.14 -17.84 -3.04
C ASN A 4 14.01 -17.35 -2.13
N ALA A 5 13.91 -16.04 -1.94
CA ALA A 5 12.79 -15.45 -1.22
C ALA A 5 11.49 -15.89 -1.90
N PRO A 6 10.43 -16.19 -1.15
CA PRO A 6 9.18 -16.61 -1.75
C PRO A 6 8.62 -15.46 -2.62
N LEU A 7 7.88 -15.84 -3.67
CA LEU A 7 7.29 -14.88 -4.58
C LEU A 7 6.22 -14.04 -3.87
N PHE A 8 5.40 -14.70 -3.05
CA PHE A 8 4.39 -14.12 -2.18
C PHE A 8 4.63 -14.53 -0.73
N PHE A 9 4.28 -13.64 0.20
CA PHE A 9 4.48 -13.85 1.62
C PHE A 9 3.14 -13.92 2.35
N ALA A 10 2.90 -14.98 3.11
CA ALA A 10 1.68 -15.16 3.88
C ALA A 10 1.34 -13.97 4.78
N PHE A 11 0.07 -13.57 4.83
CA PHE A 11 -0.44 -12.61 5.79
C PHE A 11 -0.53 -13.27 7.17
N ASP A 12 0.38 -12.86 8.05
CA ASP A 12 0.50 -13.38 9.41
C ASP A 12 0.33 -12.25 10.42
N SER A 13 -0.40 -12.55 11.50
CA SER A 13 -0.57 -11.70 12.68
C SER A 13 0.55 -11.86 13.71
N SER A 14 1.39 -12.88 13.57
CA SER A 14 2.60 -13.08 14.36
C SER A 14 3.70 -12.16 13.81
N GLY A 15 3.95 -11.08 14.52
CA GLY A 15 4.91 -10.08 14.11
C GLY A 15 5.32 -9.19 15.28
N PRO A 16 6.32 -8.31 15.08
CA PRO A 16 6.70 -7.32 16.08
C PRO A 16 5.52 -6.41 16.43
N ASP A 17 5.61 -5.74 17.58
CA ASP A 17 4.63 -4.72 17.94
C ASP A 17 4.74 -3.48 17.02
N ALA A 18 3.71 -2.63 17.06
CA ALA A 18 3.60 -1.43 16.23
C ALA A 18 4.87 -0.57 16.28
N LYS A 19 5.43 -0.37 17.47
CA LYS A 19 6.58 0.51 17.66
C LYS A 19 7.82 -0.12 17.05
N ALA A 20 8.05 -1.41 17.29
CA ALA A 20 9.16 -2.14 16.71
C ALA A 20 9.12 -2.14 15.18
N CYS A 21 7.94 -2.32 14.57
CA CYS A 21 7.80 -2.23 13.12
C CYS A 21 8.15 -0.84 12.57
N LEU A 22 7.71 0.24 13.23
CA LEU A 22 8.06 1.59 12.80
C LEU A 22 9.56 1.88 13.01
N ASP A 23 10.12 1.43 14.13
CA ASP A 23 11.52 1.63 14.46
C ASP A 23 12.44 0.94 13.44
N ASP A 24 12.10 -0.27 13.01
CA ASP A 24 12.79 -1.01 11.95
C ASP A 24 12.75 -0.27 10.60
N VAL A 25 11.60 0.28 10.21
CA VAL A 25 11.50 1.11 8.99
C VAL A 25 12.40 2.36 9.09
N TYR A 26 12.46 3.03 10.23
CA TYR A 26 13.41 4.15 10.39
C TYR A 26 14.87 3.70 10.33
N GLU A 27 15.20 2.55 10.89
CA GLU A 27 16.56 2.00 10.90
C GLU A 27 17.02 1.63 9.48
N VAL A 28 16.21 0.86 8.76
CA VAL A 28 16.50 0.37 7.42
C VAL A 28 16.65 1.51 6.40
N PHE A 29 15.85 2.58 6.54
CA PHE A 29 15.94 3.75 5.67
C PHE A 29 16.92 4.82 6.17
N SER A 30 17.55 4.63 7.35
CA SER A 30 18.53 5.57 7.91
C SER A 30 19.81 5.80 7.07
N PRO A 31 20.28 4.90 6.18
CA PRO A 31 21.46 5.18 5.36
C PRO A 31 21.21 6.22 4.26
N TYR A 32 19.96 6.42 3.83
CA TYR A 32 19.62 7.37 2.77
C TYR A 32 19.89 8.81 3.21
N ARG A 33 20.19 9.69 2.25
CA ARG A 33 20.37 11.12 2.49
C ARG A 33 19.63 11.91 1.41
N PRO A 34 19.05 13.07 1.76
CA PRO A 34 18.44 13.93 0.76
C PRO A 34 19.52 14.49 -0.16
N ALA A 35 19.34 14.31 -1.47
CA ALA A 35 20.23 14.87 -2.48
C ALA A 35 19.92 16.37 -2.67
N ARG A 36 20.91 17.15 -3.12
CA ARG A 36 20.71 18.52 -3.59
C ARG A 36 20.45 18.53 -5.09
N GLY A 37 20.11 19.69 -5.64
CA GLY A 37 19.82 19.89 -7.06
C GLY A 37 18.34 19.77 -7.39
N PHE A 38 17.46 20.18 -6.48
CA PHE A 38 16.01 20.15 -6.73
C PHE A 38 15.64 20.97 -7.99
N CYS A 39 14.57 20.59 -8.66
CA CYS A 39 14.04 21.31 -9.81
C CYS A 39 13.57 22.72 -9.39
N ARG A 40 14.12 23.77 -9.99
CA ARG A 40 13.78 25.17 -9.65
C ARG A 40 12.39 25.61 -10.09
N GLN A 41 11.71 24.83 -10.92
CA GLN A 41 10.31 25.08 -11.27
C GLN A 41 9.35 24.54 -10.19
N CYS A 42 9.75 23.49 -9.46
CA CYS A 42 8.93 22.85 -8.44
C CYS A 42 9.30 23.30 -7.02
N PHE A 43 10.57 23.65 -6.77
CA PHE A 43 11.08 23.96 -5.45
C PHE A 43 11.87 25.26 -5.42
N THR A 44 11.67 26.04 -4.36
CA THR A 44 12.54 27.17 -4.04
C THR A 44 13.84 26.70 -3.39
N VAL A 45 14.84 27.58 -3.34
CA VAL A 45 16.12 27.29 -2.67
C VAL A 45 15.90 27.07 -1.17
N GLU A 46 15.00 27.86 -0.56
CA GLU A 46 14.67 27.79 0.86
C GLU A 46 13.98 26.46 1.21
N GLN A 47 13.07 25.98 0.35
CA GLN A 47 12.43 24.67 0.53
C GLN A 47 13.44 23.53 0.48
N GLU A 48 14.37 23.57 -0.49
CA GLU A 48 15.45 22.59 -0.56
C GLU A 48 16.38 22.67 0.66
N GLU A 49 16.72 23.87 1.13
CA GLU A 49 17.50 24.06 2.36
C GLU A 49 16.82 23.48 3.58
N GLN A 50 15.52 23.71 3.73
CA GLN A 50 14.72 23.16 4.81
C GLN A 50 14.68 21.63 4.75
N ILE A 51 14.37 21.06 3.59
CA ILE A 51 14.26 19.62 3.37
C ILE A 51 15.61 18.93 3.56
N CYS A 52 16.67 19.44 2.96
CA CYS A 52 17.98 18.79 3.04
C CYS A 52 18.73 19.09 4.34
N GLY A 53 18.36 20.15 5.06
CA GLY A 53 18.99 20.59 6.30
C GLY A 53 18.46 19.94 7.57
N GLN A 54 17.34 19.22 7.50
CA GLN A 54 16.70 18.65 8.69
C GLN A 54 17.45 17.43 9.22
N SER A 55 17.93 17.53 10.46
CA SER A 55 18.75 16.50 11.12
C SER A 55 17.95 15.49 11.94
N ASN A 56 16.72 15.80 12.33
CA ASN A 56 15.85 14.90 13.10
C ASN A 56 14.55 14.60 12.35
N ILE A 57 14.60 13.53 11.54
CA ILE A 57 13.50 13.08 10.67
C ILE A 57 12.24 12.76 11.49
N ARG A 58 12.40 12.06 12.62
CA ARG A 58 11.28 11.62 13.48
C ARG A 58 10.47 12.76 14.08
N ARG A 59 11.03 13.96 14.15
CA ARG A 59 10.37 15.16 14.69
C ARG A 59 10.04 16.19 13.61
N ALA A 60 10.32 15.89 12.35
CA ALA A 60 9.99 16.79 11.27
C ALA A 60 8.46 16.90 11.14
N ASP A 61 7.99 18.13 10.96
CA ASP A 61 6.60 18.40 10.63
C ASP A 61 6.33 17.96 9.19
N TYR A 62 5.16 17.37 8.93
CA TYR A 62 4.82 16.86 7.60
C TYR A 62 4.88 17.95 6.54
N ALA A 63 4.40 19.16 6.85
CA ALA A 63 4.43 20.30 5.94
C ALA A 63 5.85 20.70 5.49
N SER A 64 6.89 20.34 6.27
CA SER A 64 8.28 20.65 5.92
C SER A 64 8.85 19.82 4.78
N PHE A 65 8.25 18.66 4.49
CA PHE A 65 8.75 17.73 3.48
C PHE A 65 7.66 17.15 2.58
N SER A 66 6.38 17.40 2.86
CA SER A 66 5.25 16.93 2.05
C SER A 66 5.33 17.30 0.55
N PRO A 67 5.92 18.44 0.12
CA PRO A 67 6.05 18.72 -1.31
C PRO A 67 6.84 17.66 -2.09
N ILE A 68 7.71 16.88 -1.44
CA ILE A 68 8.42 15.76 -2.04
C ILE A 68 7.46 14.71 -2.61
N TYR A 69 6.31 14.52 -1.96
CA TYR A 69 5.30 13.52 -2.30
C TYR A 69 4.18 14.06 -3.20
N LEU A 70 4.12 15.38 -3.40
CA LEU A 70 3.21 16.04 -4.32
C LEU A 70 3.81 16.21 -5.71
N GLU A 71 5.14 16.23 -5.79
CA GLU A 71 5.90 16.42 -7.03
C GLU A 71 6.45 15.10 -7.58
N HIS A 72 6.94 15.13 -8.81
CA HIS A 72 7.63 13.99 -9.41
C HIS A 72 8.91 13.68 -8.62
N PRO A 73 9.25 12.41 -8.30
CA PRO A 73 10.45 12.07 -7.52
C PRO A 73 11.78 12.58 -8.09
N ASN A 74 11.85 12.84 -9.40
CA ASN A 74 13.02 13.41 -10.05
C ASN A 74 13.18 14.92 -9.79
N CYS A 75 12.12 15.61 -9.37
CA CYS A 75 12.14 17.03 -9.03
C CYS A 75 12.71 17.29 -7.62
N SER A 76 12.60 16.31 -6.72
CA SER A 76 13.08 16.36 -5.33
C SER A 76 14.49 15.77 -5.15
N GLY A 77 15.34 15.97 -6.16
CA GLY A 77 16.76 15.63 -6.13
C GLY A 77 17.07 14.18 -6.51
N SER A 78 16.38 13.19 -5.93
CA SER A 78 16.47 11.77 -6.33
C SER A 78 15.49 10.87 -5.57
N VAL A 79 15.40 9.61 -5.99
CA VAL A 79 14.75 8.53 -5.24
C VAL A 79 15.30 8.39 -3.81
N ALA A 80 16.59 8.67 -3.59
CA ALA A 80 17.19 8.63 -2.25
C ALA A 80 16.58 9.67 -1.31
N THR A 81 16.21 10.85 -1.82
CA THR A 81 15.49 11.87 -1.04
C THR A 81 14.13 11.35 -0.60
N PHE A 82 13.39 10.71 -1.51
CA PHE A 82 12.08 10.12 -1.19
C PHE A 82 12.22 9.03 -0.11
N ARG A 83 13.18 8.11 -0.29
CA ARG A 83 13.44 7.01 0.65
C ARG A 83 13.88 7.52 2.03
N TYR A 84 14.65 8.60 2.09
CA TYR A 84 15.03 9.24 3.35
C TYR A 84 13.83 9.74 4.16
N TRP A 85 12.83 10.32 3.49
CA TRP A 85 11.64 10.88 4.14
C TRP A 85 10.51 9.87 4.33
N LEU A 86 10.57 8.71 3.68
CA LEU A 86 9.49 7.72 3.65
C LEU A 86 9.01 7.29 5.04
N PRO A 87 9.87 6.94 6.02
CA PRO A 87 9.42 6.54 7.35
C PRO A 87 8.51 7.59 8.02
N ARG A 88 8.85 8.87 7.89
CA ARG A 88 8.08 9.96 8.49
C ARG A 88 6.81 10.26 7.70
N ALA A 89 6.84 10.13 6.37
CA ALA A 89 5.65 10.24 5.55
C ALA A 89 4.60 9.16 5.90
N LEU A 90 5.04 7.92 6.12
CA LEU A 90 4.18 6.82 6.56
C LEU A 90 3.53 7.11 7.92
N GLU A 91 4.31 7.60 8.88
CA GLU A 91 3.83 7.94 10.22
C GLU A 91 2.82 9.09 10.21
N CYS A 92 2.99 10.08 9.33
CA CYS A 92 2.18 11.30 9.33
C CYS A 92 0.98 11.27 8.38
N ALA A 93 1.13 10.72 7.18
CA ALA A 93 0.30 11.09 6.03
C ALA A 93 0.04 9.95 5.03
N ILE A 94 0.22 8.69 5.42
CA ILE A 94 -0.07 7.54 4.53
C ILE A 94 -1.53 7.53 4.03
N PHE A 95 -2.47 8.04 4.82
CA PHE A 95 -3.89 8.11 4.46
C PHE A 95 -4.28 9.45 3.83
N ASP A 96 -3.29 10.24 3.39
CA ASP A 96 -3.52 11.55 2.80
C ASP A 96 -4.17 11.51 1.42
N ARG A 97 -5.43 11.96 1.36
CA ARG A 97 -6.22 12.08 0.13
C ARG A 97 -5.77 13.24 -0.75
N CYS A 98 -5.06 14.23 -0.21
CA CYS A 98 -4.45 15.29 -1.00
C CYS A 98 -3.24 14.77 -1.78
N LEU A 99 -2.69 13.60 -1.42
CA LEU A 99 -1.69 12.93 -2.24
C LEU A 99 -2.39 12.24 -3.41
N SER A 100 -2.14 12.77 -4.61
CA SER A 100 -2.52 12.14 -5.87
C SER A 100 -1.29 12.01 -6.75
N PRO A 101 -0.79 10.79 -7.00
CA PRO A 101 -1.33 9.51 -6.52
C PRO A 101 -1.04 9.26 -5.02
N SER A 102 -1.69 8.24 -4.44
CA SER A 102 -1.57 7.92 -3.01
C SER A 102 -0.15 7.50 -2.62
N LEU A 103 0.20 7.52 -1.32
CA LEU A 103 1.56 7.17 -0.90
C LEU A 103 1.98 5.72 -1.26
N PRO A 104 1.13 4.67 -1.15
CA PRO A 104 1.46 3.35 -1.69
C PRO A 104 1.76 3.37 -3.20
N ASP A 105 0.97 4.11 -3.98
CA ASP A 105 1.20 4.24 -5.42
C ASP A 105 2.53 4.94 -5.70
N GLN A 106 2.86 6.00 -4.95
CA GLN A 106 4.16 6.68 -5.06
C GLN A 106 5.32 5.73 -4.73
N ILE A 107 5.18 4.87 -3.72
CA ILE A 107 6.19 3.84 -3.40
C ILE A 107 6.30 2.82 -4.55
N ALA A 108 5.18 2.37 -5.12
CA ALA A 108 5.18 1.46 -6.26
C ALA A 108 5.82 2.06 -7.51
N ARG A 109 5.53 3.35 -7.81
CA ARG A 109 6.16 4.11 -8.89
C ARG A 109 7.67 4.11 -8.80
N LEU A 110 8.22 4.16 -7.59
CA LEU A 110 9.66 4.16 -7.35
C LEU A 110 10.31 2.78 -7.49
N GLY A 111 9.58 1.81 -8.05
CA GLY A 111 10.09 0.47 -8.30
C GLY A 111 10.28 -0.35 -7.04
N LEU A 112 9.35 -0.27 -6.08
CA LEU A 112 9.41 -1.02 -4.82
C LEU A 112 9.88 -2.48 -4.98
N LEU A 113 9.45 -3.15 -6.07
CA LEU A 113 9.79 -4.54 -6.34
C LEU A 113 11.29 -4.79 -6.58
N SER A 114 12.04 -3.78 -7.03
CA SER A 114 13.50 -3.85 -7.22
C SER A 114 14.29 -3.36 -6.00
N TRP A 115 13.62 -2.93 -4.92
CA TRP A 115 14.31 -2.47 -3.72
C TRP A 115 14.94 -3.65 -2.97
N PRO A 116 15.98 -3.43 -2.16
CA PRO A 116 16.55 -4.48 -1.31
C PRO A 116 15.49 -5.21 -0.46
N GLN A 117 15.61 -6.54 -0.34
CA GLN A 117 14.58 -7.35 0.33
C GLN A 117 14.33 -6.94 1.79
N HIS A 118 15.35 -6.47 2.51
CA HIS A 118 15.20 -6.00 3.89
C HIS A 118 14.36 -4.71 3.99
N GLU A 119 14.43 -3.82 2.99
CA GLU A 119 13.55 -2.64 2.90
C GLU A 119 12.10 -3.05 2.64
N GLN A 120 11.89 -3.99 1.71
CA GLN A 120 10.57 -4.53 1.43
C GLN A 120 10.01 -5.27 2.67
N GLU A 121 10.84 -6.00 3.41
CA GLU A 121 10.43 -6.73 4.61
C GLU A 121 10.01 -5.81 5.76
N ALA A 122 10.78 -4.75 6.04
CA ALA A 122 10.44 -3.76 7.05
C ALA A 122 9.08 -3.09 6.75
N LEU A 123 8.87 -2.66 5.50
CA LEU A 123 7.59 -2.12 5.06
C LEU A 123 6.46 -3.15 5.18
N ARG A 124 6.71 -4.41 4.77
CA ARG A 124 5.72 -5.49 4.86
C ARG A 124 5.30 -5.75 6.30
N ASN A 125 6.23 -5.77 7.25
CA ASN A 125 5.92 -5.95 8.67
C ASN A 125 5.11 -4.78 9.23
N LEU A 126 5.46 -3.54 8.86
CA LEU A 126 4.72 -2.34 9.25
C LEU A 126 3.27 -2.36 8.73
N PHE A 127 3.08 -2.57 7.43
CA PHE A 127 1.74 -2.58 6.82
C PHE A 127 0.90 -3.78 7.28
N ARG A 128 1.51 -4.95 7.50
CA ARG A 128 0.79 -6.10 8.08
C ARG A 128 0.30 -5.79 9.49
N HIS A 129 1.16 -5.24 10.35
CA HIS A 129 0.76 -4.87 11.70
C HIS A 129 -0.38 -3.85 11.68
N ALA A 130 -0.26 -2.79 10.88
CA ALA A 130 -1.30 -1.79 10.73
C ALA A 130 -2.62 -2.39 10.22
N ALA A 131 -2.57 -3.29 9.23
CA ALA A 131 -3.74 -3.96 8.70
C ALA A 131 -4.40 -4.90 9.72
N VAL A 132 -3.64 -5.70 10.45
CA VAL A 132 -4.17 -6.55 11.53
C VAL A 132 -4.87 -5.69 12.59
N ASN A 133 -4.21 -4.64 13.05
CA ASN A 133 -4.78 -3.74 14.05
C ASN A 133 -6.05 -3.04 13.54
N TRP A 134 -6.06 -2.63 12.27
CA TRP A 134 -7.20 -1.99 11.65
C TRP A 134 -8.37 -2.95 11.47
N PHE A 135 -8.14 -4.16 10.94
CA PHE A 135 -9.18 -5.18 10.81
C PHE A 135 -9.78 -5.58 12.16
N VAL A 136 -9.05 -5.49 13.26
CA VAL A 136 -9.58 -5.84 14.60
C VAL A 136 -10.24 -4.65 15.29
N THR A 137 -9.62 -3.47 15.23
CA THR A 137 -9.98 -2.34 16.11
C THR A 137 -10.29 -1.03 15.38
N GLY A 138 -10.09 -0.96 14.07
CA GLY A 138 -10.21 0.26 13.27
C GLY A 138 -9.03 1.22 13.44
N LYS A 139 -8.00 0.83 14.21
CA LYS A 139 -6.81 1.66 14.44
C LYS A 139 -5.69 1.26 13.50
N THR A 140 -5.03 2.25 12.92
CA THR A 140 -3.94 2.09 11.95
C THR A 140 -2.55 2.26 12.56
N ALA A 141 -2.46 2.43 13.88
CA ALA A 141 -1.20 2.65 14.58
C ALA A 141 -0.15 1.57 14.17
N PRO A 142 1.11 1.99 13.91
CA PRO A 142 1.67 3.30 14.20
C PRO A 142 1.52 4.33 13.05
N LEU A 143 0.77 4.00 12.00
CA LEU A 143 0.61 4.83 10.81
C LEU A 143 -0.43 5.94 11.00
N GLY A 144 -0.26 7.04 10.24
CA GLY A 144 -1.28 8.10 10.12
C GLY A 144 -1.59 8.86 11.42
N GLN A 145 -0.64 9.01 12.33
CA GLN A 145 -0.85 9.61 13.66
C GLN A 145 -1.11 11.12 13.63
N TYR A 146 -0.69 11.81 12.56
CA TYR A 146 -0.72 13.27 12.47
C TYR A 146 -1.68 13.78 11.38
N TRP A 147 -2.68 12.95 11.06
CA TRP A 147 -3.74 13.26 10.12
C TRP A 147 -4.52 14.50 10.58
N PRO A 148 -4.54 15.61 9.81
CA PRO A 148 -5.45 16.71 10.12
C PRO A 148 -6.88 16.18 10.03
N ASP A 149 -7.68 16.53 11.04
CA ASP A 149 -9.05 16.07 11.27
C ASP A 149 -10.00 16.60 10.17
N ILE A 150 -9.86 16.08 8.94
CA ILE A 150 -10.79 16.34 7.85
C ILE A 150 -11.95 15.37 8.08
N GLY A 151 -13.16 15.92 8.23
CA GLY A 151 -14.33 15.25 8.80
C GLY A 151 -14.51 13.76 8.49
N ASN A 152 -14.79 13.00 9.55
CA ASN A 152 -14.95 11.55 9.60
C ASN A 152 -16.24 11.09 8.88
N ASP A 153 -16.26 11.15 7.54
CA ASP A 153 -17.28 10.49 6.75
C ASP A 153 -16.90 9.01 6.49
N GLY A 154 -17.87 8.11 6.38
CA GLY A 154 -17.61 6.67 6.22
C GLY A 154 -16.83 6.29 4.95
N SER A 155 -16.64 7.22 4.02
CA SER A 155 -15.74 7.00 2.88
C SER A 155 -14.29 6.87 3.34
N GLN A 156 -13.93 7.50 4.47
CA GLN A 156 -12.57 7.45 5.03
C GLN A 156 -12.17 6.05 5.47
N ASP A 157 -13.13 5.26 5.97
CA ASP A 157 -12.85 3.91 6.44
C ASP A 157 -12.57 2.95 5.27
N ILE A 158 -13.35 3.03 4.20
CA ILE A 158 -13.11 2.22 2.98
C ILE A 158 -11.78 2.64 2.33
N TRP A 159 -11.53 3.95 2.21
CA TRP A 159 -10.26 4.47 1.71
C TRP A 159 -9.06 3.97 2.53
N THR A 160 -9.17 3.95 3.86
CA THR A 160 -8.12 3.39 4.74
C THR A 160 -7.86 1.93 4.40
N ALA A 161 -8.91 1.15 4.19
CA ALA A 161 -8.80 -0.25 3.77
C ALA A 161 -8.10 -0.38 2.41
N GLU A 162 -8.49 0.43 1.42
CA GLU A 162 -7.89 0.45 0.08
C GLU A 162 -6.39 0.74 0.15
N ILE A 163 -5.98 1.77 0.90
CA ILE A 163 -4.57 2.12 1.09
C ILE A 163 -3.77 0.98 1.73
N LEU A 164 -4.32 0.32 2.75
CA LEU A 164 -3.67 -0.83 3.38
C LEU A 164 -3.56 -2.02 2.42
N LEU A 165 -4.63 -2.34 1.69
CA LEU A 165 -4.65 -3.43 0.72
C LEU A 165 -3.65 -3.17 -0.42
N LEU A 166 -3.61 -1.95 -0.98
CA LEU A 166 -2.66 -1.58 -2.04
C LEU A 166 -1.21 -1.75 -1.58
N ALA A 167 -0.87 -1.24 -0.41
CA ALA A 167 0.48 -1.40 0.14
C ALA A 167 0.85 -2.89 0.30
N LEU A 168 -0.05 -3.70 0.86
CA LEU A 168 0.17 -5.13 1.04
C LEU A 168 0.32 -5.88 -0.30
N ILE A 169 -0.47 -5.51 -1.31
CA ILE A 169 -0.38 -6.04 -2.68
C ILE A 169 1.00 -5.73 -3.26
N TYR A 170 1.43 -4.47 -3.26
CA TYR A 170 2.75 -4.08 -3.77
C TYR A 170 3.91 -4.72 -3.01
N LEU A 171 3.71 -5.03 -1.72
CA LEU A 171 4.67 -5.75 -0.87
C LEU A 171 4.59 -7.28 -1.01
N ARG A 172 3.84 -7.76 -2.00
CA ARG A 172 3.67 -9.19 -2.36
C ARG A 172 3.13 -10.03 -1.22
N VAL A 173 2.23 -9.46 -0.42
CA VAL A 173 1.47 -10.25 0.56
C VAL A 173 0.51 -11.18 -0.20
N ASP A 174 0.46 -12.44 0.19
CA ASP A 174 -0.39 -13.43 -0.45
C ASP A 174 -1.88 -13.04 -0.29
N PRO A 175 -2.60 -12.75 -1.39
CA PRO A 175 -3.99 -12.32 -1.35
C PRO A 175 -4.91 -13.38 -0.74
N SER A 176 -4.58 -14.67 -0.92
CA SER A 176 -5.41 -15.75 -0.38
C SER A 176 -5.38 -15.79 1.14
N SER A 177 -4.20 -15.74 1.74
CA SER A 177 -4.06 -15.65 3.21
C SER A 177 -4.69 -14.36 3.77
N LEU A 178 -4.56 -13.23 3.08
CA LEU A 178 -5.16 -11.95 3.48
C LEU A 178 -6.70 -12.00 3.47
N ALA A 179 -7.30 -12.53 2.41
CA ALA A 179 -8.76 -12.70 2.32
C ALA A 179 -9.30 -13.62 3.43
N ASN A 180 -8.64 -14.76 3.64
CA ASN A 180 -9.01 -15.69 4.71
C ASN A 180 -8.93 -15.03 6.09
N HIS A 181 -7.91 -14.20 6.34
CA HIS A 181 -7.81 -13.44 7.58
C HIS A 181 -8.97 -12.46 7.75
N MET A 182 -9.29 -11.64 6.74
CA MET A 182 -10.41 -10.69 6.81
C MET A 182 -11.75 -11.40 7.08
N LEU A 183 -11.96 -12.56 6.45
CA LEU A 183 -13.13 -13.40 6.68
C LEU A 183 -13.17 -13.97 8.09
N ALA A 184 -12.05 -14.42 8.64
CA ALA A 184 -11.97 -14.98 9.99
C ALA A 184 -12.17 -13.91 11.09
N THR A 185 -11.62 -12.71 10.91
CA THR A 185 -11.62 -11.63 11.90
C THR A 185 -13.03 -11.11 12.19
N ASN A 186 -13.89 -11.04 11.18
CA ASN A 186 -15.33 -10.78 11.33
C ASN A 186 -15.70 -9.57 12.21
N THR A 187 -15.13 -8.41 11.91
CA THR A 187 -15.51 -7.13 12.52
C THR A 187 -16.14 -6.22 11.46
N VAL A 188 -16.63 -5.06 11.89
CA VAL A 188 -17.04 -3.98 10.96
C VAL A 188 -15.88 -3.60 10.04
N TRP A 189 -14.67 -3.43 10.59
CA TRP A 189 -13.48 -3.03 9.84
C TRP A 189 -13.01 -4.10 8.87
N SER A 190 -12.98 -5.37 9.28
CA SER A 190 -12.62 -6.45 8.35
C SER A 190 -13.66 -6.60 7.24
N THR A 191 -14.94 -6.31 7.50
CA THR A 191 -15.99 -6.26 6.48
C THR A 191 -15.75 -5.13 5.47
N LEU A 192 -15.36 -3.94 5.93
CA LEU A 192 -14.95 -2.84 5.04
C LEU A 192 -13.71 -3.22 4.22
N GLY A 193 -12.79 -4.01 4.79
CA GLY A 193 -11.68 -4.63 4.05
C GLY A 193 -12.15 -5.54 2.91
N LEU A 194 -13.17 -6.38 3.14
CA LEU A 194 -13.77 -7.21 2.09
C LEU A 194 -14.41 -6.36 0.98
N VAL A 195 -15.12 -5.30 1.36
CA VAL A 195 -15.72 -4.32 0.43
C VAL A 195 -14.66 -3.68 -0.46
N ALA A 196 -13.55 -3.23 0.14
CA ALA A 196 -12.42 -2.67 -0.60
C ALA A 196 -11.76 -3.71 -1.52
N ALA A 197 -11.55 -4.94 -1.04
CA ALA A 197 -10.88 -6.00 -1.80
C ALA A 197 -11.60 -6.42 -3.10
N ILE A 198 -12.91 -6.22 -3.18
CA ILE A 198 -13.73 -6.54 -4.37
C ILE A 198 -14.00 -5.29 -5.23
N SER A 199 -13.86 -4.10 -4.66
CA SER A 199 -13.87 -2.86 -5.42
C SER A 199 -12.61 -2.74 -6.30
N PRO A 200 -12.66 -1.98 -7.41
CA PRO A 200 -11.46 -1.62 -8.13
C PRO A 200 -10.51 -0.82 -7.21
N LEU A 201 -9.48 -1.49 -6.69
CA LEU A 201 -8.53 -0.94 -5.73
C LEU A 201 -7.61 0.14 -6.33
N CYS A 202 -7.34 0.15 -7.63
CA CYS A 202 -6.45 1.15 -8.25
C CYS A 202 -6.67 1.31 -9.77
N ASN A 203 -6.48 2.55 -10.26
CA ASN A 203 -6.27 2.83 -11.68
C ASN A 203 -4.77 2.76 -12.02
N LEU A 204 -4.31 1.58 -12.43
CA LEU A 204 -2.89 1.35 -12.73
C LEU A 204 -2.37 2.12 -13.94
N ASP A 205 -3.25 2.68 -14.77
CA ASP A 205 -2.85 3.51 -15.90
C ASP A 205 -2.20 4.83 -15.46
N ASP A 206 -2.42 5.27 -14.22
CA ASP A 206 -1.84 6.49 -13.65
C ASP A 206 -0.47 6.26 -12.96
N ILE A 207 -0.06 4.99 -12.84
CA ILE A 207 1.24 4.61 -12.26
C ILE A 207 2.29 4.55 -13.36
N TYR A 208 3.00 5.68 -13.57
CA TYR A 208 4.25 5.69 -14.33
C TYR A 208 5.44 5.35 -13.41
N PRO A 209 6.21 4.29 -13.68
CA PRO A 209 7.42 4.01 -12.90
C PRO A 209 8.48 5.08 -13.09
N VAL A 210 9.18 5.43 -12.01
CA VAL A 210 10.34 6.31 -11.96
C VAL A 210 11.49 5.48 -11.42
N LEU A 211 12.16 4.79 -12.34
CA LEU A 211 13.21 3.82 -12.04
C LEU A 211 14.58 4.42 -12.28
N GLU A 212 15.59 3.87 -11.59
CA GLU A 212 17.00 4.21 -11.86
C GLU A 212 17.40 3.81 -13.28
N ASN A 213 16.86 2.70 -13.79
CA ASN A 213 16.98 2.28 -15.19
C ASN A 213 15.66 2.48 -15.93
N ALA A 214 15.61 3.48 -16.80
CA ALA A 214 14.40 3.81 -17.56
C ALA A 214 13.95 2.67 -18.50
N GLU A 215 14.87 1.79 -18.93
CA GLU A 215 14.54 0.65 -19.81
C GLU A 215 13.62 -0.38 -19.13
N ASP A 216 13.64 -0.44 -17.80
CA ASP A 216 12.82 -1.39 -17.01
C ASP A 216 11.38 -0.90 -16.79
N THR A 217 11.04 0.32 -17.23
CA THR A 217 9.74 0.97 -16.97
C THR A 217 8.58 0.14 -17.49
N THR A 218 8.66 -0.35 -18.73
CA THR A 218 7.60 -1.16 -19.35
C THR A 218 7.42 -2.48 -18.62
N ALA A 219 8.52 -3.14 -18.24
CA ALA A 219 8.47 -4.41 -17.51
C ALA A 219 7.88 -4.22 -16.11
N MET A 220 8.28 -3.18 -15.38
CA MET A 220 7.73 -2.86 -14.06
C MET A 220 6.23 -2.57 -14.14
N HIS A 221 5.80 -1.77 -15.11
CA HIS A 221 4.39 -1.46 -15.30
C HIS A 221 3.56 -2.73 -15.62
N ALA A 222 4.08 -3.61 -16.48
CA ALA A 222 3.45 -4.90 -16.79
C ALA A 222 3.34 -5.81 -15.55
N VAL A 223 4.39 -5.86 -14.72
CA VAL A 223 4.38 -6.65 -13.48
C VAL A 223 3.40 -6.09 -12.45
N LEU A 224 3.30 -4.77 -12.27
CA LEU A 224 2.30 -4.16 -11.39
C LEU A 224 0.87 -4.48 -11.86
N LYS A 225 0.60 -4.44 -13.17
CA LYS A 225 -0.66 -4.88 -13.77
C LYS A 225 -0.94 -6.36 -13.54
N GLY A 226 0.06 -7.22 -13.73
CA GLY A 226 -0.06 -8.65 -13.44
C GLY A 226 -0.37 -8.92 -11.96
N LEU A 227 0.33 -8.23 -11.05
CA LEU A 227 0.17 -8.38 -9.61
C LEU A 227 -1.23 -8.02 -9.13
N TYR A 228 -1.79 -6.93 -9.67
CA TYR A 228 -3.15 -6.52 -9.37
C TYR A 228 -4.18 -7.52 -9.91
N ARG A 229 -4.06 -7.91 -11.18
CA ARG A 229 -4.96 -8.91 -11.79
C ARG A 229 -4.93 -10.23 -11.02
N TYR A 230 -3.74 -10.70 -10.67
CA TYR A 230 -3.54 -11.90 -9.85
C TYR A 230 -4.23 -11.77 -8.49
N THR A 231 -4.04 -10.63 -7.80
CA THR A 231 -4.65 -10.37 -6.49
C THR A 231 -6.17 -10.36 -6.59
N GLN A 232 -6.73 -9.62 -7.55
CA GLN A 232 -8.17 -9.54 -7.76
C GLN A 232 -8.76 -10.93 -8.03
N ALA A 233 -8.15 -11.73 -8.92
CA ALA A 233 -8.57 -13.10 -9.18
C ALA A 233 -8.59 -13.96 -7.91
N ARG A 234 -7.59 -13.82 -7.03
CA ARG A 234 -7.51 -14.56 -5.76
C ARG A 234 -8.54 -14.09 -4.73
N PHE A 235 -8.80 -12.79 -4.65
CA PHE A 235 -9.86 -12.24 -3.81
C PHE A 235 -11.24 -12.73 -4.25
N HIS A 236 -11.58 -12.65 -5.53
CA HIS A 236 -12.86 -13.15 -6.04
C HIS A 236 -13.02 -14.67 -5.94
N HIS A 237 -11.91 -15.43 -5.93
CA HIS A 237 -11.97 -16.87 -5.72
C HIS A 237 -12.38 -17.25 -4.28
N ILE A 238 -12.03 -16.41 -3.30
CA ILE A 238 -12.24 -16.70 -1.86
C ILE A 238 -13.46 -15.95 -1.30
N ILE A 239 -13.61 -14.68 -1.68
CA ILE A 239 -14.68 -13.79 -1.24
C ILE A 239 -15.79 -13.90 -2.29
N THR A 240 -16.52 -15.00 -2.26
CA THR A 240 -17.58 -15.27 -3.23
C THR A 240 -18.84 -14.45 -2.93
N TYR A 241 -19.75 -14.38 -3.90
CA TYR A 241 -21.06 -13.76 -3.71
C TYR A 241 -21.82 -14.35 -2.52
N GLU A 242 -21.80 -15.67 -2.35
CA GLU A 242 -22.45 -16.36 -1.23
C GLU A 242 -21.85 -15.94 0.11
N VAL A 243 -20.53 -15.79 0.19
CA VAL A 243 -19.84 -15.32 1.40
C VAL A 243 -20.24 -13.89 1.73
N LEU A 244 -20.31 -13.01 0.72
CA LEU A 244 -20.75 -11.62 0.89
C LEU A 244 -22.23 -11.54 1.32
N MET A 245 -23.10 -12.37 0.75
CA MET A 245 -24.52 -12.46 1.14
C MET A 245 -24.68 -12.90 2.59
N LEU A 246 -23.95 -13.94 3.03
CA LEU A 246 -23.99 -14.37 4.44
C LEU A 246 -23.51 -13.27 5.40
N ARG A 247 -22.50 -12.49 4.98
CA ARG A 247 -22.03 -11.31 5.73
C ARG A 247 -23.10 -10.22 5.79
N TRP A 248 -23.76 -9.96 4.67
CA TRP A 248 -24.82 -8.97 4.55
C TRP A 248 -26.01 -9.30 5.45
N GLU A 249 -26.51 -10.55 5.40
CA GLU A 249 -27.61 -11.02 6.25
C GLU A 249 -27.28 -10.89 7.74
N ALA A 250 -26.04 -11.24 8.13
CA ALA A 250 -25.59 -11.16 9.52
C ALA A 250 -25.56 -9.71 10.03
N HIS A 251 -25.15 -8.75 9.20
CA HIS A 251 -25.13 -7.32 9.57
C HIS A 251 -26.52 -6.72 9.58
N LEU A 252 -27.40 -7.09 8.63
CA LEU A 252 -28.79 -6.68 8.63
C LEU A 252 -29.52 -7.16 9.90
N ALA A 253 -29.28 -8.41 10.33
CA ALA A 253 -29.84 -8.97 11.55
C ALA A 253 -29.37 -8.24 12.83
N ARG A 254 -28.21 -7.57 12.79
CA ARG A 254 -27.67 -6.76 13.91
C ARG A 254 -28.16 -5.30 13.87
N GLY A 255 -28.83 -4.88 12.81
CA GLY A 255 -29.24 -3.49 12.58
C GLY A 255 -28.12 -2.60 12.02
N ASP A 256 -27.03 -3.19 11.51
CA ASP A 256 -25.90 -2.45 10.91
C ASP A 256 -26.21 -2.06 9.45
N GLU A 257 -27.28 -1.28 9.24
CA GLU A 257 -27.82 -0.94 7.92
C GLU A 257 -26.79 -0.30 6.97
N LYS A 258 -25.89 0.53 7.52
CA LYS A 258 -24.83 1.18 6.74
C LYS A 258 -23.86 0.17 6.14
N LEU A 259 -23.42 -0.81 6.93
CA LEU A 259 -22.47 -1.82 6.48
C LEU A 259 -23.12 -2.82 5.53
N ALA A 260 -24.39 -3.16 5.79
CA ALA A 260 -25.21 -3.91 4.85
C ALA A 260 -25.35 -3.17 3.50
N SER A 261 -25.52 -1.85 3.50
CA SER A 261 -25.58 -1.07 2.26
C SER A 261 -24.28 -1.14 1.46
N TYR A 262 -23.11 -1.07 2.10
CA TYR A 262 -21.82 -1.20 1.39
C TYR A 262 -21.63 -2.58 0.78
N LEU A 263 -21.99 -3.64 1.51
CA LEU A 263 -21.93 -5.01 0.98
C LEU A 263 -22.87 -5.17 -0.22
N LEU A 264 -24.08 -4.60 -0.15
CA LEU A 264 -25.03 -4.66 -1.26
C LEU A 264 -24.48 -3.95 -2.51
N GLU A 265 -23.90 -2.76 -2.36
CA GLU A 265 -23.30 -2.02 -3.48
C GLU A 265 -22.17 -2.80 -4.16
N VAL A 266 -21.31 -3.48 -3.37
CA VAL A 266 -20.25 -4.32 -3.91
C VAL A 266 -20.81 -5.57 -4.59
N MET A 267 -21.85 -6.19 -4.02
CA MET A 267 -22.51 -7.36 -4.61
C MET A 267 -23.19 -7.03 -5.94
N ASP A 268 -23.79 -5.84 -6.08
CA ASP A 268 -24.39 -5.37 -7.34
C ASP A 268 -23.35 -5.19 -8.46
N ARG A 269 -22.10 -4.88 -8.08
CA ARG A 269 -20.95 -4.73 -8.99
C ARG A 269 -20.08 -5.99 -9.06
N TYR A 270 -20.51 -7.08 -8.42
CA TYR A 270 -19.72 -8.30 -8.35
C TYR A 270 -19.68 -8.97 -9.72
N GLU A 271 -18.64 -8.67 -10.47
CA GLU A 271 -18.29 -9.39 -11.68
C GLU A 271 -17.06 -10.25 -11.36
N PRO A 272 -17.19 -11.58 -11.24
CA PRO A 272 -16.02 -12.43 -11.10
C PRO A 272 -15.14 -12.23 -12.34
N PRO A 273 -13.82 -12.05 -12.18
CA PRO A 273 -12.93 -11.87 -13.31
C PRO A 273 -13.12 -13.04 -14.28
N GLN A 274 -13.25 -12.74 -15.58
CA GLN A 274 -13.26 -13.76 -16.61
C GLN A 274 -12.02 -14.64 -16.43
N MET A 275 -12.17 -15.96 -16.53
CA MET A 275 -11.07 -16.90 -16.27
C MET A 275 -9.81 -16.42 -16.98
N VAL A 276 -8.82 -16.03 -16.18
CA VAL A 276 -7.51 -15.61 -16.67
C VAL A 276 -6.89 -16.79 -17.39
N ASP A 277 -6.33 -16.56 -18.58
CA ASP A 277 -5.58 -17.59 -19.29
C ASP A 277 -4.41 -18.04 -18.40
N GLN A 278 -4.26 -19.34 -18.15
CA GLN A 278 -3.16 -19.87 -17.33
C GLN A 278 -1.79 -19.43 -17.87
N THR A 279 -1.70 -19.17 -19.17
CA THR A 279 -0.52 -18.66 -19.87
C THR A 279 -0.14 -17.24 -19.41
N ASP A 280 -1.13 -16.38 -19.12
CA ASP A 280 -0.92 -15.01 -18.64
C ASP A 280 -0.35 -14.99 -17.21
N ASP A 281 -0.84 -15.90 -16.36
CA ASP A 281 -0.34 -16.06 -14.99
C ASP A 281 1.11 -16.57 -14.99
N GLU A 282 1.44 -17.60 -15.77
CA GLU A 282 2.82 -18.11 -15.86
C GLU A 282 3.81 -17.04 -16.35
N THR A 283 3.40 -16.25 -17.35
CA THR A 283 4.21 -15.14 -17.89
C THR A 283 4.42 -14.07 -16.83
N PHE A 284 3.37 -13.65 -16.13
CA PHE A 284 3.47 -12.71 -15.02
C PHE A 284 4.41 -13.20 -13.91
N LEU A 285 4.26 -14.46 -13.48
CA LEU A 285 5.08 -15.01 -12.40
C LEU A 285 6.58 -15.08 -12.80
N ALA A 286 6.87 -15.38 -14.07
CA ALA A 286 8.22 -15.35 -14.61
C ALA A 286 8.80 -13.93 -14.62
N ASP A 287 8.04 -12.94 -15.10
CA ASP A 287 8.46 -11.54 -15.15
C ASP A 287 8.67 -10.96 -13.74
N LEU A 288 7.76 -11.25 -12.81
CA LEU A 288 7.90 -10.86 -11.41
C LEU A 288 9.18 -11.46 -10.81
N THR A 289 9.43 -12.76 -11.07
CA THR A 289 10.65 -13.44 -10.59
C THR A 289 11.91 -12.78 -11.13
N LYS A 290 11.89 -12.34 -12.40
CA LYS A 290 13.02 -11.63 -13.02
C LYS A 290 13.28 -10.29 -12.34
N ILE A 291 12.25 -9.49 -12.07
CA ILE A 291 12.38 -8.17 -11.43
C ILE A 291 12.93 -8.29 -10.00
N ILE A 292 12.47 -9.27 -9.22
CA ILE A 292 12.91 -9.41 -7.82
C ILE A 292 14.30 -10.05 -7.68
N SER A 293 14.81 -10.71 -8.73
CA SER A 293 16.08 -11.46 -8.72
C SER A 293 17.25 -10.70 -9.34
N GLY A 294 16.97 -9.66 -10.12
CA GLY A 294 17.96 -8.74 -10.69
C GLY A 294 18.52 -7.80 -9.63
#